data_AF-A0A925Z229-F1
#
_entry.id   AF-A0A925Z229-F1
#
_cell.length_a   1.000
_cell.length_b   1.000
_cell.length_c   1.000
_cell.angle_alpha   90.00
_cell.angle_beta   90.00
_cell.angle_gamma   90.00
#
_symmetry.space_group_name_H-M   'P 1'
#
loop_
_entity.id
_entity.type
_entity.pdbx_description
1 polymer ?
#
loop_
_entity_poly.entity_id
_entity_poly.type
_entity_poly.pdbx_seq_one_letter_code
_entity_poly.pdbx_strand_id
1 'polypeptide(L)'
;RYVAPFIREYKTKAKNAQEAHEAVRPTDPARHPRAMAKYLQKDQAGLYDLVWKRAVASQMASAELEQTAAEFDVKGRDNKAYGLRATGSIVVFDGFMKLYEEGRDDEDEESRRLPPLSAGDVLDEKNVEAKQHFTEPPPRFSEATLVKRMEELGIGRPSTYASTMAVLQERDYVEIDKKRLIPEDKGRLVTAFLQSFFARYVEYDFTAGLEEKLDLISDGKLAYKDVLRDFWRDFTAAVGETKELRVTQVLDALNEVMGPHIFPIPADGGDPRKCTTCGTGQLSLKTGRFGAFIGCSNYPDCRFTRQFKSSGEEGGDQVKADKTVLGDDPKTGLPVLLRSGRFGPYVQLGEDSKDDKPKRSSIPKGFEAATLDLEKALTLLSLPRIVGLHPETSIPIMAGFGKFGPFLEHDGKYGKLEGVEDVLNVGLNRAVSILADAKKGGAIKRGGEVLKDLGDHPSEKGKVEVLSGKYGAYVKHGKINATLPKGVEAADLTMEAALELIAAKAGKDGKPGKGKAKPKAAAKEKSPNGKTSPVKAAAKSDKKAPAKKKAPAKSGKAKASLPKAAE
;
A
#
# COMPACT_ATOMS: atom_id res chain seq x y z
N ARG A 1 -17.18 -43.44 -1.25
CA ARG A 1 -15.89 -43.32 -0.53
C ARG A 1 -15.50 -41.86 -0.26
N TYR A 2 -15.52 -40.98 -1.27
CA TYR A 2 -15.08 -39.58 -1.10
C TYR A 2 -16.12 -38.60 -0.55
N VAL A 3 -17.39 -38.98 -0.48
CA VAL A 3 -18.46 -38.18 0.13
C VAL A 3 -18.48 -38.44 1.63
N ALA A 4 -18.63 -37.39 2.44
CA ALA A 4 -18.77 -37.55 3.88
C ALA A 4 -20.01 -38.38 4.23
N PRO A 5 -19.96 -39.23 5.27
CA PRO A 5 -21.11 -40.05 5.66
C PRO A 5 -22.25 -39.24 6.31
N PHE A 6 -22.01 -37.97 6.63
CA PHE A 6 -22.98 -37.03 7.20
C PHE A 6 -22.76 -35.63 6.62
N ILE A 7 -23.77 -34.77 6.74
CA ILE A 7 -23.68 -33.37 6.34
C ILE A 7 -22.73 -32.64 7.29
N ARG A 8 -21.70 -32.00 6.75
CA ARG A 8 -20.75 -31.23 7.56
C ARG A 8 -21.26 -29.80 7.74
N GLU A 9 -21.60 -29.46 8.97
CA GLU A 9 -21.95 -28.09 9.37
C GLU A 9 -20.72 -27.33 9.86
N TYR A 10 -20.45 -26.17 9.28
CA TYR A 10 -19.39 -25.26 9.71
C TYR A 10 -20.03 -23.99 10.28
N LYS A 11 -19.94 -23.82 11.61
CA LYS A 11 -20.46 -22.64 12.31
C LYS A 11 -19.30 -21.73 12.69
N THR A 12 -19.32 -20.50 12.22
CA THR A 12 -18.44 -19.44 12.73
C THR A 12 -18.93 -19.02 14.12
N LYS A 13 -17.99 -18.62 15.00
CA LYS A 13 -18.31 -18.07 16.33
C LYS A 13 -18.31 -16.53 16.33
N ALA A 14 -18.28 -15.91 15.16
CA ALA A 14 -18.02 -14.49 15.04
C ALA A 14 -19.32 -13.73 15.35
N LYS A 15 -19.45 -13.21 16.57
CA LYS A 15 -20.61 -12.51 17.19
C LYS A 15 -21.41 -11.48 16.38
N ASN A 16 -21.12 -11.24 15.11
CA ASN A 16 -21.62 -10.14 14.33
C ASN A 16 -23.00 -10.42 13.69
N ALA A 17 -23.84 -9.39 13.57
CA ALA A 17 -25.13 -9.39 12.89
C ALA A 17 -25.05 -9.75 11.39
N GLN A 18 -23.85 -9.76 10.79
CA GLN A 18 -23.60 -10.19 9.41
C GLN A 18 -23.56 -11.72 9.23
N GLU A 19 -23.67 -12.51 10.29
CA GLU A 19 -23.77 -13.99 10.23
C GLU A 19 -25.08 -14.51 9.59
N ALA A 20 -25.96 -13.61 9.12
CA ALA A 20 -27.10 -13.99 8.29
C ALA A 20 -26.73 -14.28 6.82
N HIS A 21 -25.44 -14.31 6.48
CA HIS A 21 -24.95 -14.59 5.13
C HIS A 21 -24.45 -16.02 5.00
N GLU A 22 -24.69 -16.61 3.83
CA GLU A 22 -24.13 -17.89 3.46
C GLU A 22 -22.64 -17.76 3.13
N ALA A 23 -21.88 -18.84 3.29
CA ALA A 23 -20.49 -18.90 2.83
C ALA A 23 -20.40 -18.62 1.33
N VAL A 24 -19.26 -18.07 0.88
CA VAL A 24 -19.00 -17.87 -0.56
C VAL A 24 -18.86 -19.24 -1.22
N ARG A 25 -19.87 -19.62 -2.00
CA ARG A 25 -19.94 -20.90 -2.72
C ARG A 25 -20.53 -20.71 -4.11
N PRO A 26 -20.39 -21.70 -5.03
CA PRO A 26 -21.13 -21.69 -6.27
C PRO A 26 -22.64 -21.61 -6.01
N THR A 27 -23.35 -20.82 -6.83
CA THR A 27 -24.81 -20.75 -6.78
C THR A 27 -25.45 -22.11 -7.06
N ASP A 28 -24.84 -22.87 -7.96
CA ASP A 28 -25.20 -24.24 -8.29
C ASP A 28 -23.92 -25.10 -8.40
N PRO A 29 -23.77 -26.16 -7.58
CA PRO A 29 -22.63 -27.07 -7.64
C PRO A 29 -22.44 -27.76 -9.00
N ALA A 30 -23.50 -27.94 -9.79
CA ALA A 30 -23.43 -28.56 -11.13
C ALA A 30 -22.71 -27.68 -12.17
N ARG A 31 -22.49 -26.39 -11.87
CA ARG A 31 -21.73 -25.47 -12.72
C ARG A 31 -20.23 -25.69 -12.54
N HIS A 32 -19.71 -26.75 -13.15
CA HIS A 32 -18.28 -27.10 -13.05
C HIS A 32 -17.37 -25.99 -13.61
N PRO A 33 -16.17 -25.77 -13.02
CA PRO A 33 -15.23 -24.73 -13.46
C PRO A 33 -14.89 -24.78 -14.96
N ARG A 34 -14.67 -25.98 -15.51
CA ARG A 34 -14.40 -26.17 -16.95
C ARG A 34 -15.54 -25.67 -17.84
N ALA A 35 -16.79 -25.85 -17.44
CA ALA A 35 -17.95 -25.42 -18.21
C ALA A 35 -18.18 -23.90 -18.10
N MET A 36 -17.79 -23.29 -16.98
CA MET A 36 -17.93 -21.86 -16.73
C MET A 36 -16.79 -21.03 -17.31
N ALA A 37 -15.60 -21.63 -17.51
CA ALA A 37 -14.41 -20.95 -18.01
C ALA A 37 -14.62 -20.17 -19.32
N LYS A 38 -15.50 -20.63 -20.21
CA LYS A 38 -15.85 -19.92 -21.47
C LYS A 38 -16.60 -18.58 -21.27
N TYR A 39 -17.18 -18.36 -20.09
CA TYR A 39 -17.94 -17.15 -19.76
C TYR A 39 -17.15 -16.19 -18.86
N LEU A 40 -15.95 -16.60 -18.44
CA LEU A 40 -15.17 -15.91 -17.42
C LEU A 40 -13.81 -15.51 -17.98
N GLN A 41 -13.31 -14.36 -17.52
CA GLN A 41 -11.91 -14.01 -17.77
C GLN A 41 -10.98 -14.95 -16.98
N LYS A 42 -9.69 -14.99 -17.33
CA LYS A 42 -8.70 -15.89 -16.73
C LYS A 42 -8.72 -15.85 -15.19
N ASP A 43 -8.66 -14.67 -14.60
CA ASP A 43 -8.59 -14.51 -13.14
C ASP A 43 -9.92 -14.84 -12.47
N GLN A 44 -11.04 -14.49 -13.11
CA GLN A 44 -12.39 -14.86 -12.65
C GLN A 44 -12.59 -16.38 -12.68
N ALA A 45 -12.12 -17.05 -13.73
CA ALA A 45 -12.16 -18.50 -13.86
C ALA A 45 -11.29 -19.18 -12.80
N GLY A 46 -10.10 -18.63 -12.52
CA GLY A 46 -9.23 -19.11 -11.45
C GLY A 46 -9.86 -18.97 -10.06
N LEU A 47 -10.46 -17.81 -9.76
CA LEU A 47 -11.18 -17.61 -8.50
C LEU A 47 -12.41 -18.52 -8.37
N TYR A 48 -13.17 -18.70 -9.46
CA TYR A 48 -14.32 -19.60 -9.46
C TYR A 48 -13.92 -21.07 -9.25
N ASP A 49 -12.83 -21.52 -9.88
CA ASP A 49 -12.28 -22.87 -9.67
C ASP A 49 -11.88 -23.09 -8.19
N LEU A 50 -11.22 -22.11 -7.58
CA LEU A 50 -10.86 -22.15 -6.15
C LEU A 50 -12.10 -22.25 -5.26
N VAL A 51 -13.09 -21.37 -5.46
CA VAL A 51 -14.34 -21.34 -4.69
C VAL A 51 -15.10 -22.66 -4.84
N TRP A 52 -15.21 -23.18 -6.07
CA TRP A 52 -15.90 -24.43 -6.35
C TRP A 52 -15.22 -25.61 -5.66
N LYS A 53 -13.90 -25.75 -5.81
CA LYS A 53 -13.13 -26.84 -5.18
C LYS A 53 -13.23 -26.77 -3.66
N ARG A 54 -13.09 -25.60 -3.04
CA ARG A 54 -13.21 -25.44 -1.57
C ARG A 54 -14.61 -25.79 -1.09
N ALA A 55 -15.65 -25.35 -1.79
CA ALA A 55 -17.04 -25.63 -1.42
C ALA A 55 -17.36 -27.14 -1.48
N VAL A 56 -16.96 -27.83 -2.56
CA VAL A 56 -17.19 -29.27 -2.72
C VAL A 56 -16.33 -30.07 -1.74
N ALA A 57 -15.05 -29.71 -1.58
CA ALA A 57 -14.14 -30.35 -0.63
C ALA A 57 -14.65 -30.25 0.81
N SER A 58 -15.34 -29.18 1.18
CA SER A 58 -15.94 -29.03 2.52
C SER A 58 -16.95 -30.12 2.89
N GLN A 59 -17.56 -30.80 1.91
CA GLN A 59 -18.52 -31.88 2.13
C GLN A 59 -17.94 -33.28 1.81
N MET A 60 -16.64 -33.35 1.51
CA MET A 60 -15.95 -34.62 1.26
C MET A 60 -15.55 -35.33 2.56
N ALA A 61 -15.22 -36.61 2.44
CA ALA A 61 -14.67 -37.40 3.53
C ALA A 61 -13.32 -36.83 3.99
N SER A 62 -12.98 -37.02 5.27
CA SER A 62 -11.67 -36.61 5.81
C SER A 62 -10.56 -37.38 5.09
N ALA A 63 -9.38 -36.76 4.97
CA ALA A 63 -8.17 -37.49 4.63
C ALA A 63 -7.73 -38.33 5.83
N GLU A 64 -7.20 -39.52 5.58
CA GLU A 64 -6.60 -40.41 6.57
C GLU A 64 -5.10 -40.49 6.31
N LEU A 65 -4.34 -40.04 7.31
CA LEU A 65 -2.88 -40.01 7.30
C LEU A 65 -2.39 -41.00 8.34
N GLU A 66 -1.46 -41.86 7.95
CA GLU A 66 -0.71 -42.68 8.88
C GLU A 66 0.60 -41.98 9.19
N GLN A 67 0.82 -41.63 10.46
CA GLN A 67 2.05 -41.01 10.93
C GLN A 67 2.91 -42.05 11.63
N THR A 68 4.16 -42.16 11.19
CA THR A 68 5.15 -43.06 11.77
C THR A 68 6.24 -42.22 12.42
N ALA A 69 6.48 -42.45 13.71
CA ALA A 69 7.63 -41.93 14.42
C ALA A 69 8.52 -43.13 14.78
N ALA A 70 9.76 -43.10 14.28
CA ALA A 70 10.77 -44.10 14.58
C ALA A 70 11.88 -43.47 15.42
N GLU A 71 12.24 -44.14 16.50
CA GLU A 71 13.32 -43.76 17.40
C GLU A 71 14.42 -44.82 17.29
N PHE A 72 15.67 -44.37 17.19
CA PHE A 72 16.82 -45.24 17.00
C PHE A 72 17.86 -44.94 18.05
N ASP A 73 18.16 -45.93 18.89
CA ASP A 73 19.30 -45.89 19.79
C ASP A 73 20.53 -46.44 19.06
N VAL A 74 21.49 -45.56 18.77
CA VAL A 74 22.73 -45.96 18.10
C VAL A 74 23.93 -45.68 19.00
N LYS A 75 24.96 -46.50 18.82
CA LYS A 75 26.27 -46.26 19.45
C LYS A 75 27.18 -45.57 18.44
N GLY A 76 27.61 -44.36 18.77
CA GLY A 76 28.54 -43.60 17.93
C GLY A 76 29.94 -44.21 17.91
N ARG A 77 30.75 -43.76 16.95
CA ARG A 77 32.18 -44.17 16.81
C ARG A 77 33.04 -43.77 18.02
N ASP A 78 32.57 -42.82 18.82
CA ASP A 78 33.15 -42.38 20.09
C ASP A 78 32.70 -43.22 21.30
N ASN A 79 32.01 -44.34 21.06
CA ASN A 79 31.40 -45.22 22.06
C ASN A 79 30.26 -44.60 22.90
N LYS A 80 29.74 -43.42 22.54
CA LYS A 80 28.59 -42.83 23.22
C LYS A 80 27.27 -43.30 22.61
N ALA A 81 26.21 -43.30 23.41
CA ALA A 81 24.86 -43.57 22.94
C ALA A 81 24.22 -42.27 22.40
N TYR A 82 23.57 -42.36 21.25
CA TYR A 82 22.84 -41.28 20.60
C TYR A 82 21.41 -41.75 20.29
N GLY A 83 20.43 -40.89 20.57
CA GLY A 83 19.05 -41.09 20.14
C GLY A 83 18.78 -40.31 18.86
N LEU A 84 18.45 -40.99 17.77
CA LEU A 84 17.96 -40.37 16.53
C LEU A 84 16.45 -40.53 16.43
N ARG A 85 15.81 -39.55 15.80
CA ARG A 85 14.36 -39.59 15.55
C ARG A 85 14.09 -39.31 14.08
N ALA A 86 13.25 -40.14 13.49
CA ALA A 86 12.67 -39.89 12.17
C ALA A 86 11.14 -39.87 12.28
N THR A 87 10.52 -38.90 11.63
CA THR A 87 9.06 -38.80 11.52
C THR A 87 8.66 -38.75 10.07
N GLY A 88 7.71 -39.59 9.68
CA GLY A 88 7.13 -39.58 8.35
C GLY A 88 5.63 -39.74 8.38
N SER A 89 5.00 -39.44 7.26
CA SER A 89 3.56 -39.59 7.10
C SER A 89 3.21 -40.09 5.71
N ILE A 90 2.25 -40.99 5.63
CA ILE A 90 1.72 -41.51 4.36
C ILE A 90 0.22 -41.24 4.31
N VAL A 91 -0.27 -40.76 3.16
CA VAL A 91 -1.70 -40.63 2.89
C VAL A 91 -2.27 -42.02 2.59
N VAL A 92 -3.02 -42.58 3.54
CA VAL A 92 -3.74 -43.86 3.37
C VAL A 92 -5.03 -43.63 2.56
N PHE A 93 -5.67 -42.49 2.79
CA PHE A 93 -6.82 -42.04 2.04
C PHE A 93 -6.77 -40.52 1.87
N ASP A 94 -6.82 -40.06 0.64
CA ASP A 94 -6.68 -38.65 0.26
C ASP A 94 -7.95 -37.81 0.55
N GLY A 95 -9.12 -38.43 0.70
CA GLY A 95 -10.34 -37.73 1.11
C GLY A 95 -10.58 -36.43 0.32
N PHE A 96 -10.83 -35.33 1.01
CA PHE A 96 -11.00 -34.00 0.43
C PHE A 96 -9.73 -33.44 -0.26
N MET A 97 -8.53 -33.88 0.15
CA MET A 97 -7.25 -33.42 -0.41
C MET A 97 -7.11 -33.77 -1.89
N LYS A 98 -7.81 -34.82 -2.33
CA LYS A 98 -7.92 -35.16 -3.77
C LYS A 98 -8.41 -34.00 -4.63
N LEU A 99 -9.27 -33.14 -4.07
CA LEU A 99 -9.88 -32.03 -4.80
C LEU A 99 -9.28 -30.67 -4.42
N TYR A 100 -8.90 -30.50 -3.15
CA TYR A 100 -8.41 -29.24 -2.63
C TYR A 100 -7.35 -29.44 -1.56
N GLU A 101 -6.17 -28.87 -1.79
CA GLU A 101 -5.13 -28.69 -0.78
C GLU A 101 -4.91 -27.19 -0.57
N GLU A 102 -4.73 -26.79 0.69
CA GLU A 102 -4.45 -25.39 1.02
C GLU A 102 -2.99 -25.10 0.69
N GLY A 103 -2.76 -24.08 -0.14
CA GLY A 103 -1.40 -23.64 -0.45
C GLY A 103 -0.69 -23.20 0.84
N ARG A 104 0.51 -23.72 1.07
CA ARG A 104 1.38 -23.24 2.15
C ARG A 104 2.21 -22.07 1.65
N ASP A 105 2.44 -21.09 2.53
CA ASP A 105 3.20 -19.89 2.18
C ASP A 105 4.71 -20.19 1.99
N ASP A 106 5.19 -21.35 2.46
CA ASP A 106 6.57 -21.84 2.32
C ASP A 106 6.55 -23.31 1.82
N GLU A 107 7.39 -23.62 0.80
CA GLU A 107 7.39 -24.89 0.04
C GLU A 107 8.24 -26.01 0.68
N ASP A 108 8.29 -26.12 2.01
CA ASP A 108 9.19 -27.07 2.71
C ASP A 108 8.54 -28.41 3.08
N GLU A 109 7.78 -29.03 2.16
CA GLU A 109 7.36 -30.42 2.31
C GLU A 109 7.95 -31.30 1.20
N GLU A 110 9.24 -31.59 1.34
CA GLU A 110 9.79 -32.82 0.79
C GLU A 110 9.01 -33.98 1.44
N SER A 111 8.39 -34.84 0.63
CA SER A 111 7.56 -35.96 1.08
C SER A 111 8.37 -36.88 2.01
N ARG A 112 8.26 -36.68 3.33
CA ARG A 112 8.90 -37.49 4.38
C ARG A 112 8.19 -38.83 4.51
N ARG A 113 8.35 -39.70 3.52
CA ARG A 113 7.88 -41.09 3.59
C ARG A 113 8.94 -41.93 4.28
N LEU A 114 8.53 -42.65 5.31
CA LEU A 114 9.36 -43.68 5.92
C LEU A 114 9.05 -45.04 5.28
N PRO A 115 10.06 -45.92 5.12
CA PRO A 115 9.81 -47.31 4.76
C PRO A 115 9.06 -48.02 5.91
N PRO A 116 8.42 -49.17 5.65
CA PRO A 116 7.95 -50.04 6.71
C PRO A 116 9.11 -50.42 7.65
N LEU A 117 8.93 -50.22 8.95
CA LEU A 117 9.92 -50.51 10.00
C LEU A 117 9.26 -51.33 11.10
N SER A 118 10.01 -52.26 11.69
CA SER A 118 9.63 -53.06 12.85
C SER A 118 10.63 -52.87 14.00
N ALA A 119 10.17 -53.05 15.23
CA ALA A 119 11.05 -52.99 16.40
C ALA A 119 12.10 -54.11 16.32
N GLY A 120 13.38 -53.73 16.43
CA GLY A 120 14.51 -54.66 16.33
C GLY A 120 15.12 -54.79 14.93
N ASP A 121 14.59 -54.06 13.93
CA ASP A 121 15.22 -53.98 12.61
C ASP A 121 16.66 -53.44 12.72
N VAL A 122 17.59 -54.07 12.00
CA VAL A 122 18.98 -53.63 11.91
C VAL A 122 19.11 -52.64 10.75
N LEU A 123 19.61 -51.44 11.03
CA LEU A 123 19.80 -50.39 10.03
C LEU A 123 21.29 -50.18 9.73
N ASP A 124 21.61 -50.06 8.45
CA ASP A 124 22.95 -49.72 7.99
C ASP A 124 23.13 -48.19 7.90
N GLU A 125 24.20 -47.68 8.52
CA GLU A 125 24.64 -46.29 8.34
C GLU A 125 25.13 -46.08 6.91
N LYS A 126 24.39 -45.29 6.10
CA LYS A 126 24.81 -44.92 4.74
C LYS A 126 25.68 -43.67 4.71
N ASN A 127 25.23 -42.62 5.40
CA ASN A 127 25.90 -41.32 5.43
C ASN A 127 25.53 -40.57 6.72
N VAL A 128 26.46 -39.77 7.24
CA VAL A 128 26.24 -38.86 8.37
C VAL A 128 26.59 -37.46 7.90
N GLU A 129 25.57 -36.60 7.78
CA GLU A 129 25.73 -35.21 7.34
C GLU A 129 25.49 -34.27 8.52
N ALA A 130 26.51 -33.49 8.88
CA ALA A 130 26.37 -32.43 9.88
C ALA A 130 25.86 -31.15 9.21
N LYS A 131 24.64 -30.73 9.55
CA LYS A 131 24.04 -29.48 9.04
C LYS A 131 24.03 -28.41 10.13
N GLN A 132 24.53 -27.23 9.79
CA GLN A 132 24.40 -26.05 10.63
C GLN A 132 23.10 -25.32 10.26
N HIS A 133 22.30 -25.00 11.26
CA HIS A 133 21.08 -24.22 11.11
C HIS A 133 21.16 -22.95 11.96
N PHE A 134 20.46 -21.91 11.52
CA PHE A 134 20.28 -20.67 12.25
C PHE A 134 18.80 -20.46 12.56
N THR A 135 18.49 -19.80 13.66
CA THR A 135 17.12 -19.38 13.95
C THR A 135 16.72 -18.26 13.00
N GLU A 136 15.62 -18.47 12.28
CA GLU A 136 15.06 -17.43 11.43
C GLU A 136 14.19 -16.45 12.25
N PRO A 137 14.19 -15.15 11.91
CA PRO A 137 13.26 -14.22 12.51
C PRO A 137 11.81 -14.54 12.09
N PRO A 138 10.80 -14.08 12.85
CA PRO A 138 9.41 -14.24 12.46
C PRO A 138 9.15 -13.70 11.04
N PRO A 139 8.43 -14.44 10.19
CA PRO A 139 8.18 -14.01 8.82
C PRO A 139 7.34 -12.73 8.81
N ARG A 140 7.61 -11.85 7.84
CA ARG A 140 6.76 -10.69 7.60
C ARG A 140 5.37 -11.13 7.15
N PHE A 141 4.38 -10.28 7.41
CA PHE A 141 3.03 -10.52 6.92
C PHE A 141 2.99 -10.49 5.39
N SER A 142 2.26 -11.44 4.81
CA SER A 142 1.61 -11.34 3.51
C SER A 142 0.24 -10.64 3.66
N GLU A 143 -0.41 -10.28 2.56
CA GLU A 143 -1.78 -9.71 2.64
C GLU A 143 -2.73 -10.70 3.34
N ALA A 144 -2.64 -11.98 3.00
CA ALA A 144 -3.47 -13.03 3.58
C ALA A 144 -3.24 -13.22 5.09
N THR A 145 -1.97 -13.27 5.52
CA THR A 145 -1.64 -13.44 6.94
C THR A 145 -1.96 -12.18 7.75
N LEU A 146 -1.88 -10.98 7.17
CA LEU A 146 -2.34 -9.76 7.83
C LEU A 146 -3.86 -9.76 8.02
N VAL A 147 -4.63 -10.10 6.98
CA VAL A 147 -6.10 -10.21 7.06
C VAL A 147 -6.51 -11.24 8.11
N LYS A 148 -5.86 -12.42 8.11
CA LYS A 148 -6.08 -13.45 9.13
C LYS A 148 -5.81 -12.90 10.53
N ARG A 149 -4.72 -12.16 10.73
CA ARG A 149 -4.38 -11.57 12.02
C ARG A 149 -5.38 -10.49 12.45
N MET A 150 -5.86 -9.67 11.51
CA MET A 150 -6.90 -8.67 11.76
C MET A 150 -8.22 -9.33 12.19
N GLU A 151 -8.62 -10.41 11.52
CA GLU A 151 -9.80 -11.20 11.87
C GLU A 151 -9.70 -11.82 13.27
N GLU A 152 -8.56 -12.43 13.61
CA GLU A 152 -8.28 -12.98 14.95
C GLU A 152 -8.39 -11.92 16.06
N LEU A 153 -7.99 -10.69 15.76
CA LEU A 153 -8.06 -9.55 16.68
C LEU A 153 -9.42 -8.83 16.66
N GLY A 154 -10.35 -9.25 15.79
CA GLY A 154 -11.67 -8.60 15.64
C GLY A 154 -11.62 -7.21 15.00
N ILE A 155 -10.52 -6.87 14.33
CA ILE A 155 -10.28 -5.56 13.71
C ILE A 155 -10.66 -5.62 12.23
N GLY A 156 -11.52 -4.71 11.79
CA GLY A 156 -12.03 -4.69 10.42
C GLY A 156 -13.09 -5.76 10.16
N ARG A 157 -13.65 -5.75 8.94
CA ARG A 157 -14.74 -6.62 8.49
C ARG A 157 -14.45 -7.10 7.06
N PRO A 158 -15.14 -8.14 6.56
CA PRO A 158 -14.96 -8.61 5.19
C PRO A 158 -15.07 -7.51 4.12
N SER A 159 -15.89 -6.48 4.38
CA SER A 159 -16.04 -5.32 3.51
C SER A 159 -14.87 -4.32 3.56
N THR A 160 -14.03 -4.36 4.60
CA THR A 160 -12.99 -3.35 4.83
C THR A 160 -11.58 -3.86 4.56
N TYR A 161 -11.30 -5.17 4.68
CA TYR A 161 -9.94 -5.71 4.56
C TYR A 161 -9.18 -5.25 3.32
N ALA A 162 -9.78 -5.40 2.13
CA ALA A 162 -9.16 -4.97 0.87
C ALA A 162 -8.95 -3.44 0.82
N SER A 163 -9.90 -2.67 1.32
CA SER A 163 -9.80 -1.20 1.34
C SER A 163 -8.73 -0.71 2.33
N THR A 164 -8.58 -1.36 3.48
CA THR A 164 -7.54 -1.06 4.45
C THR A 164 -6.17 -1.31 3.83
N MET A 165 -5.99 -2.47 3.17
CA MET A 165 -4.74 -2.80 2.49
C MET A 165 -4.38 -1.77 1.41
N ALA A 166 -5.36 -1.38 0.58
CA ALA A 166 -5.18 -0.38 -0.46
C ALA A 166 -4.76 0.98 0.12
N VAL A 167 -5.38 1.42 1.22
CA VAL A 167 -5.05 2.70 1.86
C VAL A 167 -3.66 2.69 2.48
N LEU A 168 -3.21 1.56 3.05
CA LEU A 168 -1.86 1.45 3.61
C LEU A 168 -0.79 1.62 2.52
N GLN A 169 -1.03 1.07 1.33
CA GLN A 169 -0.14 1.22 0.17
C GLN A 169 -0.23 2.62 -0.46
N GLU A 170 -1.45 3.12 -0.74
CA GLU A 170 -1.67 4.44 -1.36
C GLU A 170 -1.07 5.59 -0.54
N ARG A 171 -0.95 5.41 0.77
CA ARG A 171 -0.38 6.41 1.69
C ARG A 171 1.09 6.19 2.01
N ASP A 172 1.75 5.22 1.38
CA ASP A 172 3.17 4.90 1.59
C ASP A 172 3.47 4.59 3.07
N TYR A 173 2.56 3.86 3.71
CA TYR A 173 2.82 3.33 5.05
C TYR A 173 3.46 1.95 4.99
N VAL A 174 3.15 1.21 3.93
CA VAL A 174 3.71 -0.11 3.65
C VAL A 174 4.01 -0.24 2.16
N GLU A 175 5.09 -0.92 1.85
CA GLU A 175 5.44 -1.39 0.51
C GLU A 175 5.23 -2.90 0.44
N ILE A 176 4.82 -3.40 -0.72
CA ILE A 176 4.79 -4.84 -0.99
C ILE A 176 6.02 -5.21 -1.79
N ASP A 177 6.92 -5.97 -1.17
CA ASP A 177 8.06 -6.59 -1.84
C ASP A 177 7.93 -8.11 -1.70
N LYS A 178 8.05 -8.84 -2.82
CA LYS A 178 7.94 -10.31 -2.88
C LYS A 178 6.74 -10.87 -2.08
N LYS A 179 5.57 -10.25 -2.22
CA LYS A 179 4.31 -10.61 -1.50
C LYS A 179 4.41 -10.52 0.03
N ARG A 180 5.35 -9.74 0.56
CA ARG A 180 5.51 -9.45 1.98
C ARG A 180 5.38 -7.94 2.19
N LEU A 181 4.67 -7.57 3.25
CA LEU A 181 4.48 -6.19 3.64
C LEU A 181 5.71 -5.68 4.39
N ILE A 182 6.31 -4.62 3.87
CA ILE A 182 7.43 -3.92 4.48
C ILE A 182 6.93 -2.56 4.97
N PRO A 183 6.96 -2.28 6.27
CA PRO A 183 6.59 -0.96 6.78
C PRO A 183 7.62 0.09 6.39
N GLU A 184 7.16 1.17 5.75
CA GLU A 184 7.98 2.32 5.39
C GLU A 184 8.25 3.23 6.61
N ASP A 185 9.28 4.07 6.50
CA ASP A 185 9.66 5.04 7.53
C ASP A 185 8.49 5.96 7.93
N LYS A 186 7.71 6.41 6.93
CA LYS A 186 6.52 7.26 7.12
C LYS A 186 5.45 6.53 7.94
N GLY A 187 5.18 5.25 7.64
CA GLY A 187 4.23 4.43 8.39
C GLY A 187 4.65 4.23 9.84
N ARG A 188 5.95 4.00 10.08
CA ARG A 188 6.51 3.86 11.42
C ARG A 188 6.46 5.17 12.20
N LEU A 189 6.77 6.30 11.56
CA LEU A 189 6.68 7.62 12.19
C LEU A 189 5.25 7.95 12.63
N VAL A 190 4.26 7.69 11.77
CA VAL A 190 2.85 7.88 12.12
C VAL A 190 2.43 6.95 13.25
N THR A 191 2.88 5.69 13.21
CA THR A 191 2.60 4.71 14.28
C THR A 191 3.18 5.16 15.62
N ALA A 192 4.45 5.58 15.64
CA ALA A 192 5.10 6.09 16.85
C ALA A 192 4.37 7.34 17.40
N PHE A 193 3.97 8.26 16.53
CA PHE A 193 3.18 9.43 16.93
C PHE A 193 1.85 9.02 17.58
N LEU A 194 1.10 8.12 16.94
CA LEU A 194 -0.19 7.69 17.46
C LEU A 194 -0.05 6.87 18.75
N GLN A 195 0.99 6.05 18.88
CA GLN A 195 1.25 5.31 20.12
C GLN A 195 1.64 6.23 21.29
N SER A 196 2.40 7.29 21.04
CA SER A 196 2.81 8.22 22.11
C SER A 196 1.70 9.15 22.58
N PHE A 197 0.83 9.63 21.68
CA PHE A 197 -0.14 10.68 21.99
C PHE A 197 -1.61 10.24 21.89
N PHE A 198 -1.88 9.13 21.20
CA PHE A 198 -3.23 8.62 20.95
C PHE A 198 -3.35 7.11 21.21
N ALA A 199 -2.57 6.56 22.18
CA ALA A 199 -2.44 5.13 22.45
C ALA A 199 -3.78 4.38 22.45
N ARG A 200 -4.76 4.89 23.20
CA ARG A 200 -6.13 4.35 23.28
C ARG A 200 -6.77 4.10 21.92
N TYR A 201 -6.52 4.95 20.92
CA TYR A 201 -7.16 4.86 19.59
C TYR A 201 -6.45 3.92 18.62
N VAL A 202 -5.23 3.45 18.96
CA VAL A 202 -4.48 2.46 18.17
C VAL A 202 -4.35 1.10 18.87
N GLU A 203 -4.88 0.98 20.10
CA GLU A 203 -5.03 -0.29 20.79
C GLU A 203 -5.98 -1.23 20.04
N TYR A 204 -5.61 -2.50 19.97
CA TYR A 204 -6.38 -3.53 19.28
C TYR A 204 -7.78 -3.69 19.89
N ASP A 205 -7.86 -3.77 21.22
CA ASP A 205 -9.12 -3.95 21.94
C ASP A 205 -10.08 -2.78 21.76
N PHE A 206 -9.57 -1.54 21.69
CA PHE A 206 -10.41 -0.37 21.43
C PHE A 206 -11.02 -0.44 20.03
N THR A 207 -10.20 -0.78 19.03
CA THR A 207 -10.64 -0.86 17.64
C THR A 207 -11.66 -1.98 17.46
N ALA A 208 -11.37 -3.17 17.98
CA ALA A 208 -12.30 -4.31 17.97
C ALA A 208 -13.62 -3.96 18.69
N GLY A 209 -13.55 -3.33 19.86
CA GLY A 209 -14.73 -2.91 20.61
C GLY A 209 -15.55 -1.81 19.92
N LEU A 210 -14.93 -0.94 19.12
CA LEU A 210 -15.65 0.03 18.29
C LEU A 210 -16.42 -0.67 17.17
N GLU A 211 -15.81 -1.65 16.51
CA GLU A 211 -16.46 -2.45 15.48
C GLU A 211 -17.65 -3.24 16.06
N GLU A 212 -17.51 -3.86 17.25
CA GLU A 212 -18.64 -4.50 17.94
C GLU A 212 -19.78 -3.52 18.23
N LYS A 213 -19.50 -2.26 18.60
CA LYS A 213 -20.54 -1.24 18.78
C LYS A 213 -21.24 -0.90 17.47
N LEU A 214 -20.52 -0.85 16.34
CA LEU A 214 -21.13 -0.64 15.02
C LEU A 214 -22.06 -1.80 14.66
N ASP A 215 -21.69 -3.03 15.00
CA ASP A 215 -22.54 -4.21 14.82
C ASP A 215 -23.81 -4.11 15.67
N LEU A 216 -23.70 -3.73 16.95
CA LEU A 216 -24.86 -3.50 17.83
C LEU A 216 -25.77 -2.38 17.33
N ILE A 217 -25.22 -1.34 16.69
CA ILE A 217 -26.02 -0.29 16.04
C ILE A 217 -26.79 -0.88 14.86
N SER A 218 -26.14 -1.70 14.02
CA SER A 218 -26.78 -2.33 12.87
C SER A 218 -27.92 -3.28 13.26
N ASP A 219 -27.80 -3.92 14.43
CA ASP A 219 -28.82 -4.79 15.04
C ASP A 219 -29.87 -4.01 15.85
N GLY A 220 -29.82 -2.67 15.84
CA GLY A 220 -30.77 -1.82 16.55
C GLY A 220 -30.68 -1.88 18.08
N LYS A 221 -29.65 -2.54 18.64
CA LYS A 221 -29.41 -2.68 20.09
C LYS A 221 -28.77 -1.43 20.71
N LEU A 222 -28.21 -0.54 19.88
CA LEU A 222 -27.49 0.65 20.34
C LEU A 222 -27.78 1.85 19.42
N ALA A 223 -28.03 3.02 20.00
CA ALA A 223 -28.28 4.23 19.23
C ALA A 223 -26.95 4.82 18.71
N TYR A 224 -26.82 4.95 17.39
CA TYR A 224 -25.58 5.43 16.76
C TYR A 224 -25.12 6.81 17.27
N LYS A 225 -26.07 7.70 17.61
CA LYS A 225 -25.77 9.05 18.12
C LYS A 225 -25.09 9.02 19.49
N ASP A 226 -25.37 8.03 20.33
CA ASP A 226 -24.76 7.93 21.64
C ASP A 226 -23.31 7.47 21.51
N VAL A 227 -23.04 6.48 20.65
CA VAL A 227 -21.65 6.07 20.31
C VAL A 227 -20.85 7.24 19.74
N LEU A 228 -21.42 7.98 18.78
CA LEU A 228 -20.75 9.15 18.20
C LEU A 228 -20.48 10.24 19.24
N ARG A 229 -21.42 10.50 20.16
CA ARG A 229 -21.26 11.50 21.21
C ARG A 229 -20.15 11.11 22.19
N ASP A 230 -20.15 9.86 22.64
CA ASP A 230 -19.14 9.35 23.58
C ASP A 230 -17.75 9.32 22.93
N PHE A 231 -17.64 8.84 21.69
CA PHE A 231 -16.40 8.87 20.93
C PHE A 231 -15.90 10.30 20.75
N TRP A 232 -16.77 11.22 20.30
CA TRP A 232 -16.37 12.60 20.01
C TRP A 232 -15.94 13.37 21.25
N ARG A 233 -16.63 13.16 22.39
CA ARG A 233 -16.27 13.78 23.68
C ARG A 233 -14.84 13.41 24.06
N ASP A 234 -14.55 12.11 24.08
CA ASP A 234 -13.24 11.59 24.51
C ASP A 234 -12.14 11.94 23.49
N PHE A 235 -12.45 11.88 22.19
CA PHE A 235 -11.49 12.19 21.12
C PHE A 235 -11.12 13.67 21.09
N THR A 236 -12.09 14.56 21.24
CA THR A 236 -11.82 16.00 21.26
C THR A 236 -10.99 16.41 22.47
N ALA A 237 -11.21 15.78 23.63
CA ALA A 237 -10.37 16.00 24.81
C ALA A 237 -8.91 15.59 24.56
N ALA A 238 -8.68 14.39 24.00
CA ALA A 238 -7.34 13.91 23.66
C ALA A 238 -6.62 14.81 22.63
N VAL A 239 -7.35 15.30 21.62
CA VAL A 239 -6.82 16.27 20.65
C VAL A 239 -6.48 17.59 21.33
N GLY A 240 -7.31 18.06 22.27
CA GLY A 240 -7.07 19.26 23.06
C GLY A 240 -5.76 19.19 23.83
N GLU A 241 -5.58 18.13 24.62
CA GLU A 241 -4.37 17.86 25.40
C GLU A 241 -3.11 17.80 24.52
N THR A 242 -3.19 17.08 23.39
CA THR A 242 -2.06 16.94 22.46
C THR A 242 -1.70 18.28 21.78
N LYS A 243 -2.69 19.14 21.52
CA LYS A 243 -2.47 20.44 20.86
C LYS A 243 -1.70 21.42 21.74
N GLU A 244 -1.76 21.27 23.06
CA GLU A 244 -1.00 22.09 24.01
C GLU A 244 0.49 21.74 24.05
N LEU A 245 0.87 20.57 23.53
CA LEU A 245 2.26 20.15 23.44
C LEU A 245 3.04 21.03 22.47
N ARG A 246 4.25 21.41 22.89
CA ARG A 246 5.19 22.09 22.01
C ARG A 246 5.71 21.11 20.97
N VAL A 247 5.93 21.60 19.74
CA VAL A 247 6.52 20.80 18.65
C VAL A 247 7.83 20.13 19.07
N THR A 248 8.63 20.79 19.91
CA THR A 248 9.86 20.22 20.48
C THR A 248 9.59 18.98 21.32
N GLN A 249 8.61 19.02 22.23
CA GLN A 249 8.25 17.87 23.08
C GLN A 249 7.78 16.68 22.24
N VAL A 250 7.01 16.96 21.18
CA VAL A 250 6.57 15.92 20.24
C VAL A 250 7.77 15.30 19.52
N LEU A 251 8.69 16.13 19.02
CA LEU A 251 9.90 15.66 18.33
C LEU A 251 10.85 14.90 19.25
N ASP A 252 10.98 15.30 20.51
CA ASP A 252 11.84 14.62 21.49
C ASP A 252 11.31 13.22 21.78
N ALA A 253 10.00 13.10 22.05
CA ALA A 253 9.34 11.81 22.25
C ALA A 253 9.45 10.90 21.01
N LEU A 254 9.27 11.47 19.81
CA LEU A 254 9.43 10.71 18.57
C LEU A 254 10.89 10.27 18.34
N ASN A 255 11.87 11.13 18.64
CA ASN A 255 13.28 10.78 18.55
C ASN A 255 13.64 9.64 19.52
N GLU A 256 13.05 9.61 20.71
CA GLU A 256 13.27 8.54 21.69
C GLU A 256 12.72 7.21 21.16
N VAL A 257 11.44 7.16 20.79
CA VAL A 257 10.76 5.93 20.32
C VAL A 257 11.36 5.42 19.02
N MET A 258 11.61 6.31 18.05
CA MET A 258 12.12 5.94 16.74
C MET A 258 13.65 5.86 16.69
N GLY A 259 14.34 6.22 17.76
CA GLY A 259 15.79 6.32 17.83
C GLY A 259 16.51 5.08 17.29
N PRO A 260 16.24 3.87 17.83
CA PRO A 260 16.88 2.63 17.38
C PRO A 260 16.61 2.29 15.91
N HIS A 261 15.48 2.74 15.38
CA HIS A 261 15.08 2.46 14.00
C HIS A 261 15.71 3.45 13.00
N ILE A 262 15.71 4.73 13.34
CA ILE A 262 16.24 5.80 12.49
C ILE A 262 17.77 5.85 12.53
N PHE A 263 18.35 5.51 13.68
CA PHE A 263 19.77 5.53 13.97
C PHE A 263 20.23 4.12 14.34
N PRO A 264 20.37 3.20 13.36
CA PRO A 264 20.86 1.86 13.62
C PRO A 264 22.30 1.92 14.15
N ILE A 265 22.63 1.01 15.06
CA ILE A 265 23.95 0.95 15.68
C ILE A 265 24.99 0.59 14.61
N PRO A 266 26.02 1.42 14.39
CA PRO A 266 27.11 1.11 13.48
C PRO A 266 27.82 -0.19 13.88
N ALA A 267 28.31 -0.95 12.89
CA ALA A 267 29.07 -2.19 13.14
C ALA A 267 30.30 -1.95 14.04
N ASP A 268 30.84 -0.74 14.00
CA ASP A 268 32.02 -0.31 14.75
C ASP A 268 31.72 0.08 16.20
N GLY A 269 30.45 -0.01 16.64
CA GLY A 269 30.01 0.33 18.00
C GLY A 269 29.98 1.83 18.33
N GLY A 270 30.12 2.71 17.33
CA GLY A 270 30.08 4.16 17.51
C GLY A 270 28.69 4.73 17.85
N ASP A 271 28.62 6.00 18.26
CA ASP A 271 27.35 6.69 18.54
C ASP A 271 26.48 6.74 17.26
N PRO A 272 25.29 6.09 17.25
CA PRO A 272 24.40 6.04 16.09
C PRO A 272 23.88 7.41 15.64
N ARG A 273 23.90 8.40 16.54
CA ARG A 273 23.44 9.76 16.26
C ARG A 273 24.56 10.70 15.86
N LYS A 274 25.82 10.27 15.84
CA LYS A 274 26.93 11.13 15.44
C LYS A 274 26.79 11.53 13.97
N CYS A 275 26.80 12.82 13.68
CA CYS A 275 26.74 13.32 12.31
C CYS A 275 28.02 12.94 11.56
N THR A 276 27.87 12.24 10.44
CA THR A 276 28.98 11.80 9.59
C THR A 276 29.68 12.95 8.86
N THR A 277 29.02 14.11 8.70
CA THR A 277 29.58 15.25 7.98
C THR A 277 30.47 16.13 8.83
N CYS A 278 30.05 16.48 10.05
CA CYS A 278 30.83 17.37 10.93
C CYS A 278 31.52 16.65 12.09
N GLY A 279 31.16 15.40 12.38
CA GLY A 279 31.74 14.60 13.47
C GLY A 279 31.41 15.08 14.89
N THR A 280 30.90 16.30 15.07
CA THR A 280 30.63 16.90 16.38
C THR A 280 29.15 17.11 16.68
N GLY A 281 28.31 17.18 15.64
CA GLY A 281 26.87 17.38 15.79
C GLY A 281 26.10 16.07 15.94
N GLN A 282 24.91 16.15 16.55
CA GLN A 282 24.01 15.02 16.76
C GLN A 282 22.86 15.06 15.75
N LEU A 283 22.56 13.92 15.14
CA LEU A 283 21.44 13.74 14.22
C LEU A 283 20.14 13.59 15.01
N SER A 284 19.11 14.30 14.58
CA SER A 284 17.78 14.30 15.19
C SER A 284 16.69 14.41 14.12
N LEU A 285 15.53 13.84 14.41
CA LEU A 285 14.29 14.06 13.68
C LEU A 285 13.88 15.53 13.82
N LYS A 286 13.68 16.19 12.67
CA LYS A 286 13.22 17.56 12.53
C LYS A 286 12.02 17.61 11.58
N THR A 287 11.23 18.66 11.67
CA THR A 287 10.10 18.92 10.76
C THR A 287 10.44 20.02 9.77
N GLY A 288 10.07 19.85 8.50
CA GLY A 288 10.20 20.87 7.45
C GLY A 288 8.95 20.96 6.58
N ARG A 289 9.00 21.83 5.55
CA ARG A 289 7.88 22.06 4.61
C ARG A 289 7.44 20.79 3.86
N PHE A 290 8.38 19.87 3.63
CA PHE A 290 8.16 18.65 2.86
C PHE A 290 7.96 17.42 3.75
N GLY A 291 7.78 17.61 5.06
CA GLY A 291 7.60 16.53 6.03
C GLY A 291 8.76 16.44 7.03
N ALA A 292 8.78 15.33 7.77
CA ALA A 292 9.86 15.06 8.70
C ALA A 292 11.15 14.67 7.96
N PHE A 293 12.29 15.01 8.53
CA PHE A 293 13.60 14.66 8.00
C PHE A 293 14.60 14.56 9.15
N ILE A 294 15.78 14.02 8.90
CA ILE A 294 16.86 13.93 9.89
C ILE A 294 17.85 15.05 9.61
N GLY A 295 18.20 15.82 10.63
CA GLY A 295 19.14 16.92 10.49
C GLY A 295 20.16 16.98 11.62
N CYS A 296 21.31 17.58 11.34
CA CYS A 296 22.36 17.83 12.33
C CYS A 296 21.94 18.91 13.34
N SER A 297 22.36 18.77 14.60
CA SER A 297 22.18 19.76 15.67
C SER A 297 22.94 21.05 15.39
N ASN A 298 24.11 20.97 14.76
CA ASN A 298 25.01 22.12 14.51
C ASN A 298 24.57 22.97 13.31
N TYR A 299 23.28 22.95 12.94
CA TYR A 299 22.75 23.91 11.97
C TYR A 299 22.77 25.32 12.60
N PRO A 300 23.20 26.38 11.88
CA PRO A 300 23.42 26.46 10.43
C PRO A 300 24.80 26.06 9.90
N ASP A 301 25.77 25.78 10.78
CA ASP A 301 27.17 25.48 10.41
C ASP A 301 27.31 24.12 9.72
N CYS A 302 26.52 23.13 10.14
CA CYS A 302 26.38 21.84 9.47
C CYS A 302 24.98 21.70 8.87
N ARG A 303 24.91 21.63 7.53
CA ARG A 303 23.64 21.52 6.77
C ARG A 303 23.29 20.09 6.36
N PHE A 304 23.88 19.09 7.02
CA PHE A 304 23.55 17.69 6.75
C PHE A 304 22.05 17.44 7.00
N THR A 305 21.40 16.86 5.99
CA THR A 305 20.00 16.44 6.07
C THR A 305 19.81 15.12 5.34
N ARG A 306 18.93 14.26 5.86
CA ARG A 306 18.50 13.00 5.23
C ARG A 306 16.98 12.94 5.28
N GLN A 307 16.33 12.80 4.12
CA GLN A 307 14.89 12.60 4.07
C GLN A 307 14.53 11.14 4.39
N PHE A 308 13.33 10.92 4.92
CA PHE A 308 12.76 9.57 4.92
C PHE A 308 12.41 9.20 3.48
N LYS A 309 12.64 7.95 3.09
CA LYS A 309 12.27 7.49 1.74
C LYS A 309 10.76 7.75 1.54
N SER A 310 10.39 8.42 0.44
CA SER A 310 9.01 8.38 -0.05
C SER A 310 8.98 7.49 -1.28
N SER A 311 8.01 6.59 -1.33
CA SER A 311 7.70 5.74 -2.47
C SER A 311 7.84 6.46 -3.83
N GLY A 312 8.56 5.83 -4.77
CA GLY A 312 8.71 6.28 -6.15
C GLY A 312 10.06 6.87 -6.56
N GLU A 313 11.03 6.98 -5.65
CA GLU A 313 12.42 7.29 -5.99
C GLU A 313 13.35 6.14 -5.58
N GLU A 314 13.72 5.30 -6.55
CA GLU A 314 14.95 4.52 -6.43
C GLU A 314 16.12 5.51 -6.30
N GLY A 315 16.76 5.53 -5.13
CA GLY A 315 18.01 6.25 -4.93
C GLY A 315 17.89 7.70 -4.46
N GLY A 316 17.10 7.96 -3.41
CA GLY A 316 17.40 9.07 -2.49
C GLY A 316 18.62 8.76 -1.63
N ASP A 317 19.73 8.31 -2.23
CA ASP A 317 20.95 8.00 -1.49
C ASP A 317 21.59 9.32 -1.08
N GLN A 318 21.63 9.50 0.24
CA GLN A 318 22.54 10.36 1.00
C GLN A 318 22.84 11.76 0.41
N VAL A 319 22.54 12.80 1.19
CA VAL A 319 23.40 13.99 1.20
C VAL A 319 24.74 13.60 1.85
N LYS A 320 25.47 12.67 1.22
CA LYS A 320 26.91 12.75 1.20
C LYS A 320 27.18 13.90 0.25
N ALA A 321 27.81 14.94 0.77
CA ALA A 321 28.65 15.77 -0.06
C ALA A 321 29.86 14.93 -0.51
N ASP A 322 29.64 13.81 -1.23
CA ASP A 322 30.70 13.13 -1.95
C ASP A 322 30.96 13.99 -3.17
N LYS A 323 31.85 14.97 -2.94
CA LYS A 323 32.57 15.65 -4.01
C LYS A 323 33.45 14.59 -4.66
N THR A 324 32.91 13.86 -5.63
CA THR A 324 33.71 12.92 -6.43
C THR A 324 34.36 13.70 -7.56
N VAL A 325 35.69 13.78 -7.56
CA VAL A 325 36.45 14.39 -8.65
C VAL A 325 36.58 13.36 -9.76
N LEU A 326 35.99 13.65 -10.93
CA LEU A 326 36.03 12.75 -12.09
C LEU A 326 37.33 12.91 -12.91
N GLY A 327 38.04 14.03 -12.73
CA GLY A 327 39.28 14.39 -13.41
C GLY A 327 39.30 15.88 -13.77
N ASP A 328 40.32 16.32 -14.50
CA ASP A 328 40.47 17.71 -14.95
C ASP A 328 40.01 17.89 -16.40
N ASP A 329 39.33 18.99 -16.69
CA ASP A 329 38.95 19.33 -18.06
C ASP A 329 40.18 19.72 -18.91
N PRO A 330 40.47 19.03 -20.02
CA PRO A 330 41.65 19.31 -20.85
C PRO A 330 41.71 20.72 -21.45
N LYS A 331 40.58 21.44 -21.52
CA LYS A 331 40.51 22.79 -22.10
C LYS A 331 40.74 23.90 -21.08
N THR A 332 40.20 23.74 -19.88
CA THR A 332 40.24 24.78 -18.84
C THR A 332 41.19 24.47 -17.70
N GLY A 333 41.63 23.22 -17.55
CA GLY A 333 42.46 22.76 -16.42
C GLY A 333 41.70 22.75 -15.09
N LEU A 334 40.37 22.91 -15.10
CA LEU A 334 39.53 22.93 -13.90
C LEU A 334 39.01 21.52 -13.59
N PRO A 335 38.83 21.18 -12.29
CA PRO A 335 38.34 19.87 -11.89
C PRO A 335 36.85 19.71 -12.27
N VAL A 336 36.50 18.56 -12.83
CA VAL A 336 35.13 18.13 -13.08
C VAL A 336 34.62 17.37 -11.87
N LEU A 337 33.58 17.91 -11.24
CA LEU A 337 33.02 17.42 -9.98
C LEU A 337 31.65 16.79 -10.20
N LEU A 338 31.45 15.57 -9.72
CA LEU A 338 30.14 14.96 -9.55
C LEU A 338 29.58 15.36 -8.17
N ARG A 339 28.36 15.90 -8.15
CA ARG A 339 27.70 16.38 -6.92
C ARG A 339 26.23 16.00 -6.90
N SER A 340 25.66 15.88 -5.70
CA SER A 340 24.23 15.66 -5.50
C SER A 340 23.52 16.96 -5.13
N GLY A 341 22.47 17.31 -5.88
CA GLY A 341 21.70 18.54 -5.71
C GLY A 341 20.21 18.31 -5.46
N ARG A 342 19.45 19.39 -5.20
CA ARG A 342 18.01 19.34 -4.94
C ARG A 342 17.14 18.76 -6.08
N PHE A 343 17.72 18.62 -7.27
CA PHE A 343 17.05 18.15 -8.49
C PHE A 343 17.68 16.85 -9.03
N GLY A 344 18.46 16.15 -8.20
CA GLY A 344 19.21 14.97 -8.60
C GLY A 344 20.73 15.23 -8.72
N PRO A 345 21.50 14.19 -9.10
CA PRO A 345 22.94 14.29 -9.29
C PRO A 345 23.27 15.14 -10.53
N TYR A 346 24.38 15.87 -10.46
CA TYR A 346 24.82 16.80 -11.51
C TYR A 346 26.35 16.87 -11.58
N VAL A 347 26.86 17.21 -12.75
CA VAL A 347 28.29 17.49 -12.96
C VAL A 347 28.54 19.01 -12.98
N GLN A 348 29.69 19.42 -12.47
CA GLN A 348 30.10 20.81 -12.33
C GLN A 348 31.56 20.98 -12.77
N LEU A 349 31.83 22.03 -13.55
CA LEU A 349 33.20 22.43 -13.92
C LEU A 349 33.74 23.46 -12.93
N GLY A 350 34.75 23.09 -12.16
CA GLY A 350 35.37 23.96 -11.14
C GLY A 350 34.59 24.05 -9.82
N GLU A 351 35.16 24.71 -8.82
CA GLU A 351 34.51 24.95 -7.53
C GLU A 351 33.52 26.12 -7.56
N ASP A 352 32.70 26.23 -6.52
CA ASP A 352 31.80 27.38 -6.36
C ASP A 352 32.60 28.63 -5.99
N SER A 353 32.67 29.61 -6.90
CA SER A 353 33.22 30.94 -6.62
C SER A 353 32.12 31.92 -6.25
N LYS A 354 32.46 32.97 -5.49
CA LYS A 354 31.54 34.07 -5.16
C LYS A 354 31.28 34.99 -6.35
N ASP A 355 32.21 35.03 -7.30
CA ASP A 355 32.19 36.00 -8.40
C ASP A 355 31.78 35.38 -9.74
N ASP A 356 31.89 34.06 -9.90
CA ASP A 356 31.49 33.37 -11.14
C ASP A 356 30.77 32.03 -10.85
N LYS A 357 29.67 31.79 -11.55
CA LYS A 357 28.87 30.57 -11.37
C LYS A 357 29.44 29.47 -12.25
N PRO A 358 29.93 28.36 -11.67
CA PRO A 358 30.53 27.29 -12.44
C PRO A 358 29.51 26.66 -13.40
N LYS A 359 29.98 26.17 -14.55
CA LYS A 359 29.14 25.48 -15.53
C LYS A 359 28.63 24.18 -14.91
N ARG A 360 27.32 23.92 -15.03
CA ARG A 360 26.65 22.75 -14.45
C ARG A 360 25.78 22.05 -15.46
N SER A 361 25.69 20.73 -15.38
CA SER A 361 24.75 19.93 -16.15
C SER A 361 24.15 18.84 -15.28
N SER A 362 22.81 18.70 -15.32
CA SER A 362 22.12 17.67 -14.54
C SER A 362 22.31 16.31 -15.22
N ILE A 363 22.44 15.24 -14.42
CA ILE A 363 22.51 13.88 -14.96
C ILE A 363 21.08 13.42 -15.28
N PRO A 364 20.80 13.03 -16.54
CA PRO A 364 19.46 12.62 -16.95
C PRO A 364 18.97 11.35 -16.26
N LYS A 365 17.65 11.20 -16.13
CA LYS A 365 17.03 9.97 -15.62
C LYS A 365 17.35 8.80 -16.57
N GLY A 366 17.96 7.74 -16.05
CA GLY A 366 18.44 6.58 -16.83
C GLY A 366 19.96 6.45 -16.90
N PHE A 367 20.72 7.47 -16.48
CA PHE A 367 22.17 7.37 -16.28
C PHE A 367 22.47 7.05 -14.81
N GLU A 368 23.29 6.03 -14.57
CA GLU A 368 23.80 5.74 -13.23
C GLU A 368 24.96 6.67 -12.88
N ALA A 369 24.78 7.51 -11.86
CA ALA A 369 25.81 8.46 -11.44
C ALA A 369 27.12 7.76 -11.00
N ALA A 370 27.04 6.52 -10.52
CA ALA A 370 28.19 5.74 -10.07
C ALA A 370 29.12 5.26 -11.21
N THR A 371 28.61 5.17 -12.45
CA THR A 371 29.36 4.70 -13.62
C THR A 371 29.78 5.83 -14.56
N LEU A 372 29.58 7.08 -14.13
CA LEU A 372 29.89 8.27 -14.93
C LEU A 372 31.40 8.53 -14.97
N ASP A 373 31.98 8.45 -16.17
CA ASP A 373 33.38 8.77 -16.45
C ASP A 373 33.58 10.25 -16.84
N LEU A 374 34.84 10.69 -16.89
CA LEU A 374 35.22 12.07 -17.24
C LEU A 374 34.72 12.47 -18.64
N GLU A 375 34.81 11.58 -19.62
CA GLU A 375 34.41 11.85 -21.02
C GLU A 375 32.90 12.14 -21.13
N LYS A 376 32.06 11.33 -20.48
CA LYS A 376 30.62 11.57 -20.43
C LYS A 376 30.28 12.83 -19.64
N ALA A 377 30.98 13.11 -18.54
CA ALA A 377 30.78 14.33 -17.77
C ALA A 377 31.09 15.59 -18.58
N LEU A 378 32.18 15.60 -19.34
CA LEU A 378 32.54 16.69 -20.27
C LEU A 378 31.51 16.83 -21.39
N THR A 379 30.99 15.71 -21.90
CA THR A 379 29.93 15.71 -22.90
C THR A 379 28.66 16.37 -22.35
N LEU A 380 28.22 16.02 -21.14
CA LEU A 380 27.07 16.65 -20.48
C LEU A 380 27.30 18.14 -20.21
N LEU A 381 28.51 18.54 -19.83
CA LEU A 381 28.88 19.94 -19.63
C LEU A 381 28.98 20.73 -20.94
N SER A 382 29.12 20.08 -22.09
CA SER A 382 29.14 20.73 -23.40
C SER A 382 27.74 21.11 -23.92
N LEU A 383 26.68 20.55 -23.32
CA LEU A 383 25.30 20.82 -23.71
C LEU A 383 24.85 22.24 -23.33
N PRO A 384 23.92 22.85 -24.11
CA PRO A 384 23.31 22.33 -25.33
C PRO A 384 24.29 22.31 -26.53
N ARG A 385 24.27 21.23 -27.33
CA ARG A 385 25.15 21.06 -28.50
C ARG A 385 24.47 21.50 -29.80
N ILE A 386 25.26 21.96 -30.77
CA ILE A 386 24.78 22.24 -32.13
C ILE A 386 24.67 20.91 -32.90
N VAL A 387 23.48 20.60 -33.42
CA VAL A 387 23.23 19.44 -34.29
C VAL A 387 23.57 19.75 -35.74
N GLY A 388 23.31 20.98 -36.18
CA GLY A 388 23.60 21.48 -37.53
C GLY A 388 22.77 22.72 -37.86
N LEU A 389 22.98 23.31 -39.03
CA LEU A 389 22.17 24.42 -39.53
C LEU A 389 20.90 23.85 -40.19
N HIS A 390 19.74 24.42 -39.88
CA HIS A 390 18.49 24.01 -40.50
C HIS A 390 18.52 24.34 -42.01
N PRO A 391 18.14 23.41 -42.91
CA PRO A 391 18.33 23.56 -44.35
C PRO A 391 17.55 24.72 -44.98
N GLU A 392 16.42 25.12 -44.40
CA GLU A 392 15.57 26.20 -44.94
C GLU A 392 15.87 27.58 -44.35
N THR A 393 16.30 27.65 -43.09
CA THR A 393 16.40 28.91 -42.33
C THR A 393 17.83 29.28 -42.00
N SER A 394 18.78 28.35 -42.19
CA SER A 394 20.20 28.50 -41.83
C SER A 394 20.45 28.88 -40.36
N ILE A 395 19.44 28.75 -39.48
CA ILE A 395 19.57 28.97 -38.04
C ILE A 395 20.01 27.64 -37.38
N PRO A 396 20.92 27.66 -36.40
CA PRO A 396 21.37 26.46 -35.70
C PRO A 396 20.22 25.69 -35.03
N ILE A 397 20.29 24.37 -35.09
CA ILE A 397 19.47 23.47 -34.30
C ILE A 397 20.29 23.02 -33.09
N MET A 398 19.76 23.22 -31.89
CA MET A 398 20.41 22.88 -30.63
C MET A 398 19.75 21.64 -29.99
N ALA A 399 20.53 20.75 -29.38
CA ALA A 399 20.03 19.63 -28.58
C ALA A 399 20.48 19.77 -27.12
N GLY A 400 19.57 19.54 -26.16
CA GLY A 400 19.88 19.63 -24.73
C GLY A 400 18.82 19.05 -23.80
N PHE A 401 18.99 19.28 -22.49
CA PHE A 401 18.04 18.88 -21.44
C PHE A 401 17.38 20.10 -20.82
N GLY A 402 16.04 20.13 -20.81
CA GLY A 402 15.23 21.18 -20.22
C GLY A 402 14.40 20.67 -19.05
N LYS A 403 13.62 21.56 -18.42
CA LYS A 403 12.70 21.23 -17.30
C LYS A 403 11.68 20.12 -17.61
N PHE A 404 11.42 19.86 -18.89
CA PHE A 404 10.44 18.86 -19.35
C PHE A 404 11.10 17.66 -20.03
N GLY A 405 12.42 17.54 -19.94
CA GLY A 405 13.21 16.44 -20.52
C GLY A 405 14.05 16.86 -21.74
N PRO A 406 14.55 15.86 -22.49
CA PRO A 406 15.32 16.01 -23.72
C PRO A 406 14.61 16.84 -24.79
N PHE A 407 15.28 17.84 -25.38
CA PHE A 407 14.68 18.70 -26.40
C PHE A 407 15.63 19.05 -27.55
N LEU A 408 15.02 19.41 -28.68
CA LEU A 408 15.60 20.15 -29.79
C LEU A 408 15.07 21.57 -29.81
N GLU A 409 15.91 22.55 -30.05
CA GLU A 409 15.52 23.96 -30.19
C GLU A 409 15.98 24.52 -31.52
N HIS A 410 15.08 25.22 -32.20
CA HIS A 410 15.35 25.92 -33.43
C HIS A 410 14.46 27.16 -33.52
N ASP A 411 15.05 28.36 -33.55
CA ASP A 411 14.32 29.62 -33.71
C ASP A 411 13.14 29.78 -32.71
N GLY A 412 13.41 29.48 -31.43
CA GLY A 412 12.43 29.51 -30.34
C GLY A 412 11.37 28.40 -30.37
N LYS A 413 11.45 27.45 -31.31
CA LYS A 413 10.57 26.28 -31.40
C LYS A 413 11.24 25.05 -30.80
N TYR A 414 10.44 24.23 -30.13
CA TYR A 414 10.92 23.06 -29.39
C TYR A 414 10.36 21.76 -29.98
N GLY A 415 11.23 20.77 -30.16
CA GLY A 415 10.89 19.37 -30.43
C GLY A 415 11.26 18.49 -29.24
N LYS A 416 10.44 17.48 -28.91
CA LYS A 416 10.73 16.54 -27.82
C LYS A 416 11.58 15.38 -28.35
N LEU A 417 12.63 15.00 -27.63
CA LEU A 417 13.39 13.77 -27.87
C LEU A 417 12.91 12.66 -26.91
N GLU A 418 12.97 11.40 -27.35
CA GLU A 418 12.41 10.26 -26.61
C GLU A 418 13.37 9.75 -25.54
N GLY A 419 14.66 9.67 -25.87
CA GLY A 419 15.70 9.17 -24.97
C GLY A 419 16.81 10.16 -24.67
N VAL A 420 17.57 9.85 -23.62
CA VAL A 420 18.79 10.60 -23.24
C VAL A 420 19.87 10.49 -24.33
N GLU A 421 20.04 9.29 -24.88
CA GLU A 421 20.96 9.00 -25.98
C GLU A 421 20.67 9.80 -27.25
N ASP A 422 19.39 10.12 -27.50
CA ASP A 422 19.02 10.92 -28.67
C ASP A 422 19.62 12.34 -28.58
N VAL A 423 19.77 12.93 -27.39
CA VAL A 423 20.39 14.26 -27.24
C VAL A 423 21.83 14.24 -27.75
N LEU A 424 22.55 13.16 -27.47
CA LEU A 424 23.96 13.01 -27.84
C LEU A 424 24.12 12.65 -29.32
N ASN A 425 23.23 11.82 -29.86
CA ASN A 425 23.43 11.16 -31.16
C ASN A 425 22.49 11.63 -32.28
N VAL A 426 21.47 12.46 -32.00
CA VAL A 426 20.53 12.92 -33.04
C VAL A 426 21.26 13.63 -34.18
N GLY A 427 21.04 13.14 -35.41
CA GLY A 427 21.56 13.74 -36.63
C GLY A 427 20.61 14.80 -37.21
N LEU A 428 21.13 15.65 -38.10
CA LEU A 428 20.41 16.79 -38.69
C LEU A 428 19.07 16.40 -39.34
N ASN A 429 19.06 15.31 -40.12
CA ASN A 429 17.85 14.85 -40.82
C ASN A 429 16.71 14.49 -39.85
N ARG A 430 17.03 13.77 -38.77
CA ARG A 430 16.06 13.41 -37.72
C ARG A 430 15.62 14.64 -36.93
N ALA A 431 16.54 15.56 -36.65
CA ALA A 431 16.22 16.79 -35.93
C ALA A 431 15.24 17.70 -36.70
N VAL A 432 15.44 17.86 -38.01
CA VAL A 432 14.53 18.60 -38.88
C VAL A 432 13.15 17.94 -38.93
N SER A 433 13.09 16.61 -39.04
CA SER A 433 11.81 15.87 -39.01
C SER A 433 11.04 16.09 -37.71
N ILE A 434 11.69 15.95 -36.55
CA ILE A 434 11.06 16.13 -35.24
C ILE A 434 10.55 17.57 -35.07
N LEU A 435 11.32 18.57 -35.52
CA LEU A 435 10.89 19.97 -35.48
C LEU A 435 9.74 20.26 -36.45
N ALA A 436 9.69 19.61 -37.61
CA ALA A 436 8.60 19.73 -38.57
C ALA A 436 7.30 19.08 -38.06
N ASP A 437 7.40 17.91 -37.41
CA ASP A 437 6.27 17.24 -36.79
C ASP A 437 5.73 18.02 -35.58
N ALA A 438 6.64 18.60 -34.77
CA ALA A 438 6.27 19.52 -33.70
C ALA A 438 5.55 20.79 -34.24
N LYS A 439 5.89 21.25 -35.44
CA LYS A 439 5.24 22.38 -36.13
C LYS A 439 3.82 22.04 -36.61
N LYS A 440 3.57 20.80 -37.03
CA LYS A 440 2.21 20.29 -37.38
C LYS A 440 1.34 20.03 -36.15
N GLY A 441 1.96 19.76 -35.00
CA GLY A 441 1.31 19.60 -33.69
C GLY A 441 1.06 20.90 -32.93
N GLY A 442 1.07 22.06 -33.61
CA GLY A 442 0.94 23.41 -33.06
C GLY A 442 -0.43 23.78 -32.51
N ALA A 443 -1.03 22.94 -31.68
CA ALA A 443 -1.96 23.31 -30.64
C ALA A 443 -1.92 22.18 -29.61
N ILE A 444 -1.52 22.51 -28.38
CA ILE A 444 -1.87 21.70 -27.22
C ILE A 444 -3.38 21.48 -27.33
N LYS A 445 -3.84 20.26 -27.68
CA LYS A 445 -5.25 19.87 -27.54
C LYS A 445 -5.55 19.94 -26.04
N ARG A 446 -5.98 21.12 -25.57
CA ARG A 446 -6.57 21.35 -24.24
C ARG A 446 -8.00 20.81 -24.15
N GLY A 447 -8.38 19.93 -25.07
CA GLY A 447 -9.66 19.22 -25.09
C GLY A 447 -9.37 17.73 -25.21
N GLY A 448 -10.13 16.94 -24.45
CA GLY A 448 -10.14 15.48 -24.58
C GLY A 448 -10.52 15.03 -25.99
N GLU A 449 -10.37 13.75 -26.27
CA GLU A 449 -11.00 13.15 -27.44
C GLU A 449 -12.53 13.17 -27.24
N VAL A 450 -13.29 13.58 -28.26
CA VAL A 450 -14.76 13.62 -28.20
C VAL A 450 -15.27 12.18 -28.27
N LEU A 451 -15.81 11.68 -27.16
CA LEU A 451 -16.38 10.34 -27.05
C LEU A 451 -17.82 10.29 -27.58
N LYS A 452 -18.59 11.37 -27.41
CA LYS A 452 -19.98 11.49 -27.89
C LYS A 452 -20.38 12.96 -28.03
N ASP A 453 -20.91 13.36 -29.19
CA ASP A 453 -21.53 14.68 -29.39
C ASP A 453 -23.03 14.55 -29.09
N LEU A 454 -23.55 15.31 -28.12
CA LEU A 454 -24.96 15.31 -27.74
C LEU A 454 -25.75 16.43 -28.45
N GLY A 455 -25.09 17.30 -29.21
CA GLY A 455 -25.72 18.41 -29.93
C GLY A 455 -25.79 19.71 -29.14
N ASP A 456 -26.58 20.67 -29.63
CA ASP A 456 -26.73 21.99 -29.00
C ASP A 456 -27.61 21.93 -27.75
N HIS A 457 -27.24 22.71 -26.72
CA HIS A 457 -27.99 22.78 -25.48
C HIS A 457 -29.42 23.33 -25.72
N PRO A 458 -30.48 22.71 -25.19
CA PRO A 458 -31.87 23.10 -25.48
C PRO A 458 -32.33 24.51 -25.06
N SER A 459 -31.50 25.24 -24.31
CA SER A 459 -31.88 26.51 -23.65
C SER A 459 -30.74 27.51 -23.57
N GLU A 460 -29.49 27.07 -23.61
CA GLU A 460 -28.29 27.91 -23.65
C GLU A 460 -27.60 27.79 -25.02
N LYS A 461 -26.86 28.82 -25.45
CA LYS A 461 -26.09 28.75 -26.70
C LYS A 461 -24.78 27.99 -26.48
N GLY A 462 -24.66 26.81 -27.07
CA GLY A 462 -23.41 26.05 -27.08
C GLY A 462 -23.63 24.54 -27.25
N LYS A 463 -22.62 23.84 -27.76
CA LYS A 463 -22.62 22.38 -27.90
C LYS A 463 -22.35 21.68 -26.57
N VAL A 464 -23.01 20.54 -26.36
CA VAL A 464 -22.79 19.63 -25.26
C VAL A 464 -22.03 18.40 -25.77
N GLU A 465 -20.78 18.26 -25.36
CA GLU A 465 -19.88 17.19 -25.83
C GLU A 465 -19.35 16.36 -24.65
N VAL A 466 -19.30 15.04 -24.78
CA VAL A 466 -18.64 14.15 -23.83
C VAL A 466 -17.21 13.91 -24.30
N LEU A 467 -16.23 14.20 -23.46
CA LEU A 467 -14.80 14.16 -23.78
C LEU A 467 -14.03 13.26 -22.82
N SER A 468 -12.95 12.64 -23.29
CA SER A 468 -12.02 11.87 -22.45
C SER A 468 -11.06 12.79 -21.67
N GLY A 469 -10.85 12.51 -20.38
CA GLY A 469 -10.00 13.34 -19.51
C GLY A 469 -9.09 12.52 -18.61
N LYS A 470 -8.02 13.16 -18.09
CA LYS A 470 -7.05 12.56 -17.15
C LYS A 470 -7.71 11.91 -15.92
N TYR A 471 -8.90 12.39 -15.53
CA TYR A 471 -9.64 11.93 -14.35
C TYR A 471 -10.94 11.17 -14.71
N GLY A 472 -11.06 10.68 -15.95
CA GLY A 472 -12.28 10.04 -16.49
C GLY A 472 -13.02 10.93 -17.50
N ALA A 473 -14.04 10.35 -18.15
CA ALA A 473 -14.89 11.06 -19.10
C ALA A 473 -15.64 12.22 -18.44
N TYR A 474 -15.86 13.31 -19.17
CA TYR A 474 -16.58 14.48 -18.68
C TYR A 474 -17.43 15.12 -19.77
N VAL A 475 -18.57 15.69 -19.39
CA VAL A 475 -19.41 16.53 -20.24
C VAL A 475 -18.86 17.95 -20.24
N LYS A 476 -18.75 18.56 -21.42
CA LYS A 476 -18.38 19.95 -21.60
C LYS A 476 -19.53 20.71 -22.25
N HIS A 477 -19.86 21.86 -21.65
CA HIS A 477 -20.72 22.86 -22.25
C HIS A 477 -20.10 24.25 -21.99
N GLY A 478 -19.64 24.92 -23.05
CA GLY A 478 -18.92 26.19 -22.93
C GLY A 478 -17.66 26.11 -22.05
N LYS A 479 -17.70 26.76 -20.88
CA LYS A 479 -16.61 26.78 -19.88
C LYS A 479 -16.76 25.73 -18.77
N ILE A 480 -17.90 25.03 -18.70
CA ILE A 480 -18.21 24.09 -17.62
C ILE A 480 -17.84 22.68 -18.06
N ASN A 481 -17.01 22.00 -17.27
CA ASN A 481 -16.56 20.62 -17.51
C ASN A 481 -17.06 19.71 -16.37
N ALA A 482 -18.15 18.97 -16.52
CA ALA A 482 -18.72 18.10 -15.49
C ALA A 482 -18.27 16.64 -15.65
N THR A 483 -17.51 16.11 -14.69
CA THR A 483 -17.00 14.73 -14.70
C THR A 483 -18.13 13.72 -14.52
N LEU A 484 -18.12 12.63 -15.30
CA LEU A 484 -19.09 11.55 -15.17
C LEU A 484 -18.88 10.79 -13.83
N PRO A 485 -19.95 10.39 -13.13
CA PRO A 485 -19.85 9.51 -11.97
C PRO A 485 -19.21 8.16 -12.33
N LYS A 486 -18.48 7.56 -11.38
CA LYS A 486 -17.87 6.23 -11.57
C LYS A 486 -18.95 5.19 -11.88
N GLY A 487 -18.83 4.51 -13.03
CA GLY A 487 -19.76 3.45 -13.47
C GLY A 487 -20.77 3.87 -14.55
N VAL A 488 -20.77 5.15 -14.97
CA VAL A 488 -21.57 5.60 -16.12
C VAL A 488 -20.68 5.65 -17.36
N GLU A 489 -20.98 4.83 -18.36
CA GLU A 489 -20.26 4.81 -19.64
C GLU A 489 -20.63 6.01 -20.51
N ALA A 490 -19.65 6.56 -21.22
CA ALA A 490 -19.84 7.74 -22.07
C ALA A 490 -20.86 7.50 -23.21
N ALA A 491 -21.00 6.24 -23.65
CA ALA A 491 -21.93 5.85 -24.70
C ALA A 491 -23.40 5.93 -24.25
N ASP A 492 -23.69 5.70 -22.98
CA ASP A 492 -25.06 5.59 -22.44
C ASP A 492 -25.61 6.92 -21.91
N LEU A 493 -24.79 7.98 -21.93
CA LEU A 493 -25.21 9.29 -21.43
C LEU A 493 -26.25 9.93 -22.36
N THR A 494 -27.40 10.33 -21.81
CA THR A 494 -28.44 11.10 -22.51
C THR A 494 -28.26 12.61 -22.32
N MET A 495 -28.90 13.42 -23.17
CA MET A 495 -28.84 14.89 -23.07
C MET A 495 -29.35 15.37 -21.71
N GLU A 496 -30.43 14.80 -21.18
CA GLU A 496 -31.03 15.18 -19.90
C GLU A 496 -30.06 14.96 -18.73
N ALA A 497 -29.41 13.80 -18.68
CA ALA A 497 -28.42 13.49 -17.65
C ALA A 497 -27.17 14.38 -17.75
N ALA A 498 -26.75 14.72 -18.99
CA ALA A 498 -25.64 15.63 -19.23
C ALA A 498 -25.94 17.05 -18.70
N LEU A 499 -27.17 17.54 -18.88
CA LEU A 499 -27.62 18.84 -18.38
C LEU A 499 -27.67 18.88 -16.84
N GLU A 500 -28.11 17.81 -16.18
CA GLU A 500 -28.09 17.72 -14.71
C GLU A 500 -26.65 17.81 -14.16
N LEU A 501 -25.69 17.14 -14.80
CA LEU A 501 -24.28 17.19 -14.41
C LEU A 501 -23.68 18.59 -14.61
N ILE A 502 -24.02 19.26 -15.71
CA ILE A 502 -23.58 20.64 -15.99
C ILE A 502 -24.16 21.60 -14.94
N ALA A 503 -25.46 21.53 -14.66
CA ALA A 503 -26.14 22.38 -13.68
C ALA A 503 -25.60 22.16 -12.25
N ALA A 504 -25.39 20.90 -11.85
CA ALA A 504 -24.82 20.54 -10.55
C ALA A 504 -23.40 21.08 -10.35
N LYS A 505 -22.64 21.28 -11.43
CA LYS A 505 -21.29 21.84 -11.38
C LYS A 505 -21.28 23.37 -11.46
N ALA A 506 -22.12 23.95 -12.31
CA ALA A 506 -22.31 25.41 -12.38
C ALA A 506 -22.70 26.02 -11.01
N GLY A 507 -23.48 25.28 -10.21
CA GLY A 507 -23.89 25.71 -8.86
C GLY A 507 -22.80 25.64 -7.78
N LYS A 508 -21.59 25.13 -8.06
CA LYS A 508 -20.53 24.90 -7.06
C LYS A 508 -19.31 25.84 -7.15
N ASP A 509 -19.27 26.78 -8.09
CA ASP A 509 -18.14 27.71 -8.29
C ASP A 509 -18.14 28.95 -7.35
N GLY A 510 -18.64 28.79 -6.11
CA GLY A 510 -18.56 29.80 -5.05
C GLY A 510 -18.00 29.22 -3.74
N LYS A 511 -16.95 29.87 -3.20
CA LYS A 511 -16.21 29.60 -1.93
C LYS A 511 -16.92 28.74 -0.86
N PRO A 512 -16.18 27.87 -0.12
CA PRO A 512 -16.78 26.96 0.86
C PRO A 512 -17.15 27.69 2.15
N GLY A 513 -18.45 27.76 2.43
CA GLY A 513 -19.03 28.29 3.66
C GLY A 513 -19.91 27.26 4.34
N LYS A 514 -19.74 27.17 5.67
CA LYS A 514 -20.44 26.33 6.66
C LYS A 514 -21.91 26.02 6.34
N GLY A 515 -22.29 24.78 6.62
CA GLY A 515 -23.59 24.21 6.28
C GLY A 515 -24.79 24.77 7.03
N LYS A 516 -25.97 24.34 6.57
CA LYS A 516 -27.16 24.16 7.41
C LYS A 516 -28.14 23.20 6.75
N ALA A 517 -28.92 22.57 7.64
CA ALA A 517 -29.82 21.45 7.46
C ALA A 517 -30.95 21.65 6.44
N LYS A 518 -31.43 20.54 5.89
CA LYS A 518 -32.66 20.47 5.09
C LYS A 518 -33.87 20.14 6.00
N PRO A 519 -34.99 20.87 5.91
CA PRO A 519 -36.20 20.61 6.69
C PRO A 519 -37.05 19.48 6.09
N LYS A 520 -37.86 18.86 6.96
CA LYS A 520 -38.94 17.89 6.66
C LYS A 520 -40.19 18.58 6.13
N ALA A 521 -40.92 17.87 5.25
CA ALA A 521 -42.38 17.76 5.07
C ALA A 521 -42.71 17.65 3.56
N ALA A 522 -43.78 17.02 3.08
CA ALA A 522 -44.72 16.02 3.59
C ALA A 522 -45.54 15.51 2.38
N ALA A 523 -46.22 14.39 2.62
CA ALA A 523 -47.16 13.63 1.80
C ALA A 523 -48.05 14.34 0.75
N LYS A 524 -48.42 13.55 -0.27
CA LYS A 524 -49.78 13.56 -0.87
C LYS A 524 -50.34 12.14 -0.96
N GLU A 525 -51.44 11.93 -0.22
CA GLU A 525 -52.50 10.92 -0.38
C GLU A 525 -53.28 11.15 -1.71
N LYS A 526 -54.16 10.31 -2.28
CA LYS A 526 -54.80 8.97 -2.06
C LYS A 526 -55.57 8.66 -3.39
N SER A 527 -55.94 7.42 -3.76
CA SER A 527 -57.20 6.68 -3.40
C SER A 527 -57.54 5.68 -4.56
N PRO A 528 -58.57 4.79 -4.50
CA PRO A 528 -58.91 3.78 -3.48
C PRO A 528 -59.51 2.44 -4.04
N ASN A 529 -59.51 1.36 -3.25
CA ASN A 529 -60.58 0.33 -3.10
C ASN A 529 -60.01 -0.80 -2.22
N GLY A 530 -60.68 -1.44 -1.26
CA GLY A 530 -62.04 -1.35 -0.75
C GLY A 530 -62.38 -2.69 -0.05
N LYS A 531 -62.81 -2.63 1.23
CA LYS A 531 -63.56 -3.64 2.02
C LYS A 531 -62.74 -4.88 2.48
N THR A 532 -62.81 -5.42 3.69
CA THR A 532 -63.83 -5.47 4.77
C THR A 532 -63.14 -5.65 6.15
N SER A 533 -63.78 -5.18 7.22
CA SER A 533 -63.51 -5.53 8.65
C SER A 533 -64.46 -6.69 9.07
N PRO A 534 -64.66 -7.09 10.36
CA PRO A 534 -64.06 -6.61 11.63
C PRO A 534 -63.83 -7.70 12.73
N VAL A 535 -63.42 -7.25 13.95
CA VAL A 535 -63.97 -7.61 15.28
C VAL A 535 -63.01 -8.22 16.34
N LYS A 536 -62.81 -7.41 17.41
CA LYS A 536 -62.62 -7.69 18.87
C LYS A 536 -61.44 -8.56 19.34
N ALA A 537 -60.95 -8.48 20.57
CA ALA A 537 -60.99 -7.50 21.66
C ALA A 537 -60.03 -8.00 22.77
N ALA A 538 -59.50 -7.04 23.54
CA ALA A 538 -59.10 -7.08 24.96
C ALA A 538 -58.67 -8.40 25.63
N ALA A 539 -57.48 -8.37 26.26
CA ALA A 539 -57.32 -8.68 27.68
C ALA A 539 -56.04 -8.06 28.28
N LYS A 540 -56.20 -7.40 29.43
CA LYS A 540 -55.17 -6.93 30.37
C LYS A 540 -54.80 -8.06 31.33
N SER A 541 -53.56 -8.06 31.82
CA SER A 541 -53.07 -8.48 33.16
C SER A 541 -51.57 -8.79 33.02
N ASP A 542 -50.70 -8.74 34.01
CA ASP A 542 -50.58 -7.92 35.21
C ASP A 542 -49.07 -7.87 35.52
N LYS A 543 -48.65 -6.86 36.26
CA LYS A 543 -47.28 -6.70 36.76
C LYS A 543 -46.88 -7.86 37.69
N LYS A 544 -45.66 -8.39 37.55
CA LYS A 544 -44.84 -8.77 38.72
C LYS A 544 -43.32 -8.77 38.42
N ALA A 545 -42.60 -8.02 39.26
CA ALA A 545 -41.15 -7.85 39.30
C ALA A 545 -40.44 -9.05 40.01
N PRO A 546 -39.10 -9.15 39.96
CA PRO A 546 -38.36 -10.41 39.95
C PRO A 546 -37.89 -10.89 41.33
N ALA A 547 -37.64 -12.20 41.44
CA ALA A 547 -37.05 -12.85 42.62
C ALA A 547 -35.55 -13.14 42.42
N LYS A 548 -34.78 -12.82 43.47
CA LYS A 548 -33.32 -12.97 43.64
C LYS A 548 -32.89 -14.45 43.73
N LYS A 549 -31.72 -14.77 43.14
CA LYS A 549 -30.79 -15.85 43.57
C LYS A 549 -29.35 -15.32 43.42
N LYS A 550 -28.70 -14.89 44.50
CA LYS A 550 -27.76 -15.61 45.39
C LYS A 550 -26.50 -16.14 44.68
N ALA A 551 -25.39 -15.44 44.93
CA ALA A 551 -24.02 -15.83 44.61
C ALA A 551 -23.47 -16.88 45.60
N PRO A 552 -22.46 -17.68 45.22
CA PRO A 552 -21.57 -18.33 46.17
C PRO A 552 -20.20 -17.62 46.22
N ALA A 553 -19.59 -17.67 47.41
CA ALA A 553 -18.35 -17.02 47.79
C ALA A 553 -17.13 -17.96 47.66
N LYS A 554 -16.01 -17.32 47.30
CA LYS A 554 -14.58 -17.54 47.63
C LYS A 554 -14.10 -18.84 48.32
N SER A 555 -13.10 -19.45 47.69
CA SER A 555 -11.88 -20.07 48.25
C SER A 555 -10.86 -20.13 47.11
N GLY A 556 -9.54 -19.92 47.19
CA GLY A 556 -8.57 -19.67 48.25
C GLY A 556 -7.23 -19.33 47.55
N LYS A 557 -6.35 -18.62 48.25
CA LYS A 557 -5.03 -18.15 47.77
C LYS A 557 -4.07 -19.32 47.52
N ALA A 558 -3.31 -19.26 46.43
CA ALA A 558 -1.99 -19.88 46.32
C ALA A 558 -1.02 -18.86 45.70
N LYS A 559 0.05 -18.55 46.44
CA LYS A 559 1.21 -17.77 46.00
C LYS A 559 2.08 -18.65 45.11
N ALA A 560 2.58 -18.11 44.00
CA ALA A 560 3.76 -18.64 43.32
C ALA A 560 4.67 -17.47 42.92
N SER A 561 5.90 -17.57 43.42
CA SER A 561 7.02 -16.65 43.34
C SER A 561 7.73 -16.71 41.98
N LEU A 562 8.16 -15.53 41.51
CA LEU A 562 9.16 -15.35 40.45
C LEU A 562 10.52 -15.91 40.87
N PRO A 563 11.30 -16.54 39.97
CA PRO A 563 12.75 -16.61 40.12
C PRO A 563 13.41 -15.46 39.36
N LYS A 564 14.39 -14.88 40.03
CA LYS A 564 15.33 -13.87 39.57
C LYS A 564 16.53 -14.56 38.91
N ALA A 565 17.13 -13.88 37.95
CA ALA A 565 18.32 -14.28 37.21
C ALA A 565 19.54 -14.62 38.10
N ALA A 566 20.40 -15.50 37.58
CA ALA A 566 21.83 -15.58 37.87
C ALA A 566 22.58 -16.08 36.62
N GLU A 567 23.68 -15.37 36.33
CA GLU A 567 24.70 -15.52 35.27
C GLU A 567 24.32 -15.30 33.79
#